data_AF-A0A2H0RKA8-F1
#
_entry.id   AF-A0A2H0RKA8-F1
#
_cell.length_a   1.000
_cell.length_b   1.000
_cell.length_c   1.000
_cell.angle_alpha   90.00
_cell.angle_beta   90.00
_cell.angle_gamma   90.00
#
_symmetry.space_group_name_H-M   'P 1'
#
loop_
_entity.id
_entity.type
_entity.pdbx_description
1 polymer ?
#
loop_
_entity_poly.entity_id
_entity_poly.type
_entity_poly.pdbx_seq_one_letter_code
_entity_poly.pdbx_strand_id
1 'polypeptide(L)'
;MKISVFNLWRSAIGQKRRWPLATREGAWDCPSCGQKRNRGPVRECAGCGSPRGNDVEFYLPTDARIVTDSAERWQSNEGPDWTCEHCGGDNKASSENCSGCGAIGGSSKAKPEKFYGLGQEPKSGEDIRRRKEGPTATNRRRGRTYEYPEPPALSNVDTSPYSSPHTLPHFVGRRDKKAPTFPNVSSLVSVFGACLVGLVFCWLIWLFFATYEEPLYVHHKTWERQIEVEAYRTVHESDWDVPAGGRVTGSSRRIHHYNKVVDGYETYSETERYKSGTERYKSGTRSKGNGYFEDVYSTRDVYSTRQVEKKRQKYRDDPVYRTHYEYDIERWVHARDEVARGVDAQPRWPEPVMEKNERHGPRKEGYSLILLREDPKEKSLDFACKEPRWNLFEVGERCRGIFNGYGSLTDVKRLNEE
;
A
#
# COMPACT_ATOMS: atom_id res chain seq x y z
N MET A 1 -33.13 -60.49 -34.56
CA MET A 1 -33.10 -59.37 -35.51
C MET A 1 -32.36 -58.20 -34.87
N LYS A 2 -31.25 -57.79 -35.49
CA LYS A 2 -30.48 -56.53 -35.41
C LYS A 2 -29.83 -56.06 -34.09
N ILE A 3 -28.51 -56.21 -34.14
CA ILE A 3 -27.38 -55.54 -33.47
C ILE A 3 -27.37 -54.02 -33.72
N SER A 4 -26.94 -53.21 -32.73
CA SER A 4 -26.19 -51.94 -32.89
C SER A 4 -25.77 -51.45 -31.49
N VAL A 5 -24.56 -51.77 -30.98
CA VAL A 5 -23.28 -51.03 -31.13
C VAL A 5 -23.41 -49.52 -30.90
N PHE A 6 -23.15 -49.03 -29.68
CA PHE A 6 -22.42 -47.76 -29.48
C PHE A 6 -21.76 -47.71 -28.09
N ASN A 7 -20.47 -48.04 -28.11
CA ASN A 7 -19.38 -47.49 -27.29
C ASN A 7 -19.23 -47.89 -25.81
N LEU A 8 -18.58 -49.04 -25.64
CA LEU A 8 -17.48 -49.25 -24.70
C LEU A 8 -16.46 -48.08 -24.77
N TRP A 9 -16.32 -47.32 -23.68
CA TRP A 9 -15.07 -46.61 -23.36
C TRP A 9 -14.67 -46.94 -21.93
N ARG A 10 -14.16 -48.18 -21.76
CA ARG A 10 -13.37 -48.56 -20.59
C ARG A 10 -12.06 -47.77 -20.64
N SER A 11 -11.87 -46.95 -19.61
CA SER A 11 -10.64 -46.84 -18.83
C SER A 11 -9.35 -47.17 -19.59
N ALA A 12 -8.88 -46.20 -20.38
CA ALA A 12 -7.50 -46.09 -20.80
C ALA A 12 -7.03 -44.66 -20.48
N ILE A 13 -7.07 -44.28 -19.19
CA ILE A 13 -6.28 -43.14 -18.73
C ILE A 13 -4.84 -43.60 -18.85
N GLY A 14 -4.25 -43.19 -19.97
CA GLY A 14 -3.00 -43.70 -20.47
C GLY A 14 -1.91 -43.64 -19.43
N GLN A 15 -1.03 -44.63 -19.51
CA GLN A 15 0.37 -44.46 -19.16
C GLN A 15 0.77 -43.05 -19.56
N LYS A 16 0.97 -42.19 -18.56
CA LYS A 16 1.45 -40.83 -18.77
C LYS A 16 2.64 -40.99 -19.69
N ARG A 17 2.55 -40.50 -20.93
CA ARG A 17 3.71 -40.30 -21.79
C ARG A 17 4.62 -39.39 -20.99
N ARG A 18 5.53 -40.00 -20.23
CA ARG A 18 6.59 -39.31 -19.51
C ARG A 18 7.50 -38.86 -20.63
N TRP A 19 7.16 -37.70 -21.20
CA TRP A 19 8.01 -37.01 -22.15
C TRP A 19 9.44 -37.06 -21.59
N PRO A 20 10.42 -37.52 -22.37
CA PRO A 20 11.75 -37.77 -21.82
C PRO A 20 12.24 -36.46 -21.21
N LEU A 21 12.46 -36.46 -19.90
CA LEU A 21 13.20 -35.39 -19.26
C LEU A 21 14.57 -35.42 -19.93
N ALA A 22 14.93 -34.33 -20.61
CA ALA A 22 16.18 -34.28 -21.33
C ALA A 22 17.32 -34.45 -20.30
N THR A 23 18.01 -35.58 -20.37
CA THR A 23 19.19 -35.83 -19.56
C THR A 23 20.39 -35.26 -20.30
N ARG A 24 21.21 -34.50 -19.60
CA ARG A 24 22.41 -33.84 -20.14
C ARG A 24 23.63 -34.28 -19.39
N GLU A 25 24.74 -34.38 -20.10
CA GLU A 25 26.02 -34.72 -19.51
C GLU A 25 26.62 -33.49 -18.84
N GLY A 26 26.86 -33.60 -17.53
CA GLY A 26 27.61 -32.61 -16.77
C GLY A 26 29.11 -32.73 -16.99
N ALA A 27 29.85 -31.86 -16.33
CA ALA A 27 31.30 -31.87 -16.34
C ALA A 27 31.87 -31.54 -14.97
N TRP A 28 33.15 -31.83 -14.79
CA TRP A 28 33.89 -31.51 -13.58
C TRP A 28 35.34 -31.10 -13.89
N ASP A 29 35.96 -30.36 -12.97
CA ASP A 29 37.36 -29.94 -13.10
C ASP A 29 38.22 -30.74 -12.10
N CYS A 30 39.36 -31.24 -12.55
CA CYS A 30 40.27 -32.04 -11.73
C CYS A 30 41.02 -31.14 -10.73
N PRO A 31 40.92 -31.40 -9.42
CA PRO A 31 41.67 -30.65 -8.42
C PRO A 31 43.17 -30.96 -8.44
N SER A 32 43.56 -32.16 -8.89
CA SER A 32 44.96 -32.63 -8.85
C SER A 32 45.85 -32.00 -9.91
N CYS A 33 45.37 -31.90 -11.16
CA CYS A 33 46.16 -31.37 -12.28
C CYS A 33 45.55 -30.12 -12.95
N GLY A 34 44.37 -29.68 -12.51
CA GLY A 34 43.67 -28.53 -13.09
C GLY A 34 42.99 -28.80 -14.43
N GLN A 35 42.99 -30.03 -14.94
CA GLN A 35 42.26 -30.41 -16.16
C GLN A 35 40.79 -30.00 -16.03
N LYS A 36 40.32 -29.21 -16.99
CA LYS A 36 38.94 -28.72 -17.01
C LYS A 36 38.04 -29.61 -17.86
N ARG A 37 36.75 -29.59 -17.56
CA ARG A 37 35.69 -30.22 -18.36
C ARG A 37 35.86 -31.72 -18.57
N ASN A 38 36.33 -32.45 -17.56
CA ASN A 38 36.22 -33.90 -17.56
C ASN A 38 34.74 -34.28 -17.65
N ARG A 39 34.42 -35.32 -18.43
CA ARG A 39 33.06 -35.82 -18.59
C ARG A 39 32.49 -36.19 -17.22
N GLY A 40 31.30 -35.68 -16.91
CA GLY A 40 30.60 -35.90 -15.64
C GLY A 40 30.61 -37.37 -15.18
N PRO A 41 30.12 -38.32 -16.00
CA PRO A 41 30.00 -39.74 -15.64
C PRO A 41 31.34 -40.47 -15.48
N VAL A 42 32.44 -39.88 -15.98
CA VAL A 42 33.78 -40.46 -15.91
C VAL A 42 34.39 -40.10 -14.56
N ARG A 43 34.82 -41.14 -13.83
CA ARG A 43 35.36 -41.04 -12.46
C ARG A 43 36.88 -40.89 -12.42
N GLU A 44 37.53 -40.77 -13.58
CA GLU A 44 38.98 -40.58 -13.70
C GLU A 44 39.26 -39.34 -14.55
N CYS A 45 40.32 -38.61 -14.17
CA CYS A 45 40.73 -37.44 -14.93
C CYS A 45 41.35 -37.85 -16.27
N ALA A 46 40.86 -37.28 -17.37
CA ALA A 46 41.39 -37.58 -18.70
C ALA A 46 42.84 -37.08 -18.91
N GLY A 47 43.31 -36.14 -18.09
CA GLY A 47 44.65 -35.56 -18.19
C GLY A 47 45.72 -36.28 -17.36
N CYS A 48 45.39 -36.67 -16.12
CA CYS A 48 46.37 -37.23 -15.17
C CYS A 48 45.97 -38.58 -14.56
N GLY A 49 44.81 -39.13 -14.92
CA GLY A 49 44.31 -40.41 -14.37
C GLY A 49 43.86 -40.36 -12.91
N SER A 50 44.01 -39.24 -12.20
CA SER A 50 43.57 -39.14 -10.80
C SER A 50 42.08 -39.41 -10.68
N PRO A 51 41.63 -40.17 -9.66
CA PRO A 51 40.23 -40.44 -9.45
C PRO A 51 39.47 -39.16 -9.10
N ARG A 52 38.19 -39.13 -9.42
CA ARG A 52 37.26 -38.08 -9.08
C ARG A 52 36.97 -38.16 -7.58
N GLY A 53 37.33 -37.10 -6.87
CA GLY A 53 37.29 -37.06 -5.41
C GLY A 53 35.97 -36.57 -4.81
N ASN A 54 35.87 -36.70 -3.48
CA ASN A 54 34.75 -36.24 -2.64
C ASN A 54 34.33 -34.79 -2.91
N ASP A 55 35.26 -33.86 -3.02
CA ASP A 55 35.01 -32.41 -3.11
C ASP A 55 34.73 -31.92 -4.54
N VAL A 56 34.74 -32.82 -5.52
CA VAL A 56 34.42 -32.50 -6.89
C VAL A 56 32.91 -32.26 -7.03
N GLU A 57 32.55 -31.04 -7.40
CA GLU A 57 31.18 -30.67 -7.77
C GLU A 57 31.02 -30.65 -9.29
N PHE A 58 29.87 -31.17 -9.76
CA PHE A 58 29.51 -31.12 -11.17
C PHE A 58 28.91 -29.77 -11.54
N TYR A 59 29.18 -29.37 -12.77
CA TYR A 59 28.50 -28.26 -13.44
C TYR A 59 27.91 -28.72 -14.76
N LEU A 60 26.95 -27.95 -15.30
CA LEU A 60 26.29 -28.23 -16.56
C LEU A 60 26.72 -27.20 -17.61
N PRO A 61 27.66 -27.52 -18.52
CA PRO A 61 28.07 -26.62 -19.59
C PRO A 61 26.88 -26.13 -20.44
N THR A 62 27.01 -24.94 -21.03
CA THR A 62 25.95 -24.36 -21.89
C THR A 62 25.70 -25.19 -23.15
N ASP A 63 26.77 -25.77 -23.68
CA ASP A 63 26.86 -26.71 -24.81
C ASP A 63 26.80 -28.18 -24.36
N ALA A 64 26.30 -28.46 -23.14
CA ALA A 64 26.24 -29.82 -22.61
C ALA A 64 25.49 -30.78 -23.55
N ARG A 65 26.12 -31.93 -23.81
CA ARG A 65 25.58 -32.96 -24.68
C ARG A 65 24.29 -33.54 -24.10
N ILE A 66 23.26 -33.60 -24.93
CA ILE A 66 22.02 -34.32 -24.59
C ILE A 66 22.30 -35.82 -24.73
N VAL A 67 22.00 -36.56 -23.67
CA VAL A 67 22.19 -38.00 -23.63
C VAL A 67 21.08 -38.68 -24.43
N THR A 68 21.43 -39.09 -25.65
CA THR A 68 20.51 -39.79 -26.57
C THR A 68 20.67 -41.31 -26.56
N ASP A 69 21.83 -41.80 -26.11
CA ASP A 69 22.12 -43.22 -25.97
C ASP A 69 21.30 -43.87 -24.84
N SER A 70 20.80 -45.08 -25.05
CA SER A 70 19.94 -45.76 -24.07
C SER A 70 20.72 -46.26 -22.86
N ALA A 71 21.96 -46.72 -23.03
CA ALA A 71 22.79 -47.22 -21.95
C ALA A 71 23.26 -46.07 -21.04
N GLU A 72 23.68 -44.94 -21.60
CA GLU A 72 24.01 -43.73 -20.82
C GLU A 72 22.78 -43.15 -20.11
N ARG A 73 21.58 -43.20 -20.71
CA ARG A 73 20.35 -42.81 -20.01
C ARG A 73 20.04 -43.75 -18.84
N TRP A 74 20.25 -45.05 -19.00
CA TRP A 74 20.08 -46.00 -17.92
C TRP A 74 21.06 -45.71 -16.78
N GLN A 75 22.35 -45.50 -17.09
CA GLN A 75 23.37 -45.10 -16.12
C GLN A 75 23.00 -43.81 -15.38
N SER A 76 22.42 -42.82 -16.09
CA SER A 76 21.97 -41.60 -15.45
C SER A 76 20.90 -41.82 -14.38
N ASN A 77 20.15 -42.93 -14.44
CA ASN A 77 19.08 -43.29 -13.51
C ASN A 77 19.50 -44.32 -12.45
N GLU A 78 20.76 -44.74 -12.41
CA GLU A 78 21.26 -45.67 -11.37
C GLU A 78 21.32 -45.04 -9.96
N GLY A 79 21.15 -43.72 -9.88
CA GLY A 79 21.27 -42.95 -8.63
C GLY A 79 22.60 -42.20 -8.53
N PRO A 80 22.79 -41.42 -7.46
CA PRO A 80 24.01 -40.65 -7.23
C PRO A 80 25.22 -41.55 -6.95
N ASP A 81 26.38 -41.13 -7.43
CA ASP A 81 27.64 -41.80 -7.11
C ASP A 81 27.95 -41.65 -5.61
N TRP A 82 28.57 -42.66 -5.02
CA TRP A 82 29.03 -42.61 -3.63
C TRP A 82 30.53 -42.43 -3.54
N THR A 83 30.99 -41.70 -2.54
CA THR A 83 32.42 -41.47 -2.32
C THR A 83 32.94 -42.38 -1.22
N CYS A 84 33.97 -43.16 -1.52
CA CYS A 84 34.58 -44.08 -0.57
C CYS A 84 35.23 -43.32 0.59
N GLU A 85 34.85 -43.64 1.83
CA GLU A 85 35.43 -43.01 3.03
C GLU A 85 36.90 -43.40 3.27
N HIS A 86 37.35 -44.53 2.71
CA HIS A 86 38.71 -45.02 2.91
C HIS A 86 39.74 -44.36 1.99
N CYS A 87 39.39 -44.15 0.71
CA CYS A 87 40.32 -43.61 -0.29
C CYS A 87 39.87 -42.30 -0.95
N GLY A 88 38.65 -41.84 -0.67
CA GLY A 88 38.08 -40.62 -1.23
C GLY A 88 37.65 -40.71 -2.70
N GLY A 89 37.79 -41.88 -3.34
CA GLY A 89 37.39 -42.11 -4.73
C GLY A 89 35.88 -42.33 -4.88
N ASP A 90 35.30 -41.75 -5.92
CA ASP A 90 33.90 -41.97 -6.29
C ASP A 90 33.67 -43.33 -6.95
N ASN A 91 32.48 -43.90 -6.72
CA ASN A 91 32.04 -45.18 -7.26
C ASN A 91 30.59 -45.06 -7.76
N LYS A 92 30.16 -45.99 -8.62
CA LYS A 92 28.77 -46.02 -9.11
C LYS A 92 27.81 -46.29 -7.96
N ALA A 93 26.62 -45.72 -8.04
CA ALA A 93 25.52 -46.02 -7.13
C ALA A 93 25.27 -47.54 -6.97
N SER A 94 25.41 -48.30 -8.06
CA SER A 94 25.21 -49.75 -8.12
C SER A 94 26.41 -50.58 -7.63
N SER A 95 27.55 -49.97 -7.30
CA SER A 95 28.74 -50.68 -6.81
C SER A 95 28.68 -50.92 -5.30
N GLU A 96 28.82 -52.17 -4.86
CA GLU A 96 28.90 -52.53 -3.43
C GLU A 96 30.29 -52.29 -2.83
N ASN A 97 31.35 -52.47 -3.63
CA ASN A 97 32.75 -52.29 -3.23
C ASN A 97 33.40 -51.16 -4.02
N CYS A 98 34.37 -50.50 -3.41
CA CYS A 98 35.15 -49.45 -4.05
C CYS A 98 36.05 -50.06 -5.13
N SER A 99 35.96 -49.55 -6.36
CA SER A 99 36.77 -50.03 -7.49
C SER A 99 38.27 -49.70 -7.34
N GLY A 100 38.63 -48.75 -6.48
CA GLY A 100 40.01 -48.34 -6.23
C GLY A 100 40.72 -49.12 -5.12
N CYS A 101 40.05 -49.34 -3.98
CA CYS A 101 40.68 -49.96 -2.79
C CYS A 101 39.98 -51.23 -2.27
N GLY A 102 38.86 -51.64 -2.86
CA GLY A 102 38.11 -52.84 -2.48
C GLY A 102 37.21 -52.68 -1.23
N ALA A 103 37.27 -51.55 -0.53
CA ALA A 103 36.47 -51.32 0.67
C ALA A 103 34.95 -51.39 0.39
N ILE A 104 34.19 -51.92 1.35
CA ILE A 104 32.73 -52.03 1.25
C ILE A 104 32.09 -50.65 1.40
N GLY A 105 31.15 -50.29 0.53
CA GLY A 105 30.53 -48.97 0.47
C GLY A 105 29.46 -48.69 1.53
N GLY A 106 29.15 -49.63 2.42
CA GLY A 106 27.99 -49.56 3.32
C GLY A 106 27.92 -48.34 4.25
N SER A 107 29.04 -47.70 4.58
CA SER A 107 29.09 -46.44 5.34
C SER A 107 29.26 -45.18 4.47
N SER A 108 29.56 -45.35 3.19
CA SER A 108 29.94 -44.27 2.29
C SER A 108 28.78 -43.36 1.90
N LYS A 109 29.05 -42.06 1.82
CA LYS A 109 28.02 -41.06 1.50
C LYS A 109 27.83 -40.93 -0.01
N ALA A 110 26.57 -40.94 -0.44
CA ALA A 110 26.18 -40.56 -1.79
C ALA A 110 26.40 -39.04 -2.01
N LYS A 111 26.84 -38.66 -3.21
CA LYS A 111 26.85 -37.26 -3.63
C LYS A 111 25.41 -36.74 -3.69
N PRO A 112 25.16 -35.51 -3.22
CA PRO A 112 23.80 -35.00 -3.15
C PRO A 112 23.23 -34.74 -4.55
N GLU A 113 22.00 -35.19 -4.76
CA GLU A 113 21.16 -34.61 -5.82
C GLU A 113 20.87 -33.14 -5.47
N LYS A 114 20.89 -32.27 -6.49
CA LYS A 114 20.67 -30.84 -6.27
C LYS A 114 19.78 -30.25 -7.34
N PHE A 115 18.70 -29.62 -6.91
CA PHE A 115 17.85 -28.83 -7.79
C PHE A 115 18.40 -27.41 -7.94
N TYR A 116 18.39 -26.92 -9.17
CA TYR A 116 18.69 -25.55 -9.53
C TYR A 116 17.47 -24.97 -10.24
N GLY A 117 17.00 -23.81 -9.78
CA GLY A 117 15.96 -23.06 -10.49
C GLY A 117 16.44 -22.68 -11.90
N LEU A 118 15.52 -22.24 -12.75
CA LEU A 118 15.81 -21.88 -14.14
C LEU A 118 17.04 -20.94 -14.23
N GLY A 119 18.12 -21.42 -14.87
CA GLY A 119 19.36 -20.66 -15.08
C GLY A 119 20.29 -20.59 -13.86
N GLN A 120 19.97 -21.25 -12.76
CA GLN A 120 20.78 -21.22 -11.53
C GLN A 120 21.84 -22.31 -11.48
N GLU A 121 21.82 -23.29 -12.37
CA GLU A 121 22.85 -24.33 -12.41
C GLU A 121 24.24 -23.74 -12.74
N PRO A 122 25.31 -24.17 -12.05
CA PRO A 122 26.67 -23.75 -12.42
C PRO A 122 26.99 -24.24 -13.83
N LYS A 123 27.63 -23.39 -14.64
CA LYS A 123 28.02 -23.67 -16.03
C LYS A 123 29.49 -24.03 -16.18
N SER A 124 30.29 -23.77 -15.15
CA SER A 124 31.73 -24.04 -15.11
C SER A 124 32.23 -24.32 -13.69
N GLY A 125 33.45 -24.86 -13.56
CA GLY A 125 34.12 -24.95 -12.26
C GLY A 125 34.40 -23.59 -11.63
N GLU A 126 34.57 -22.54 -12.43
CA GLU A 126 34.70 -21.16 -11.95
C GLU A 126 33.41 -20.66 -11.31
N ASP A 127 32.25 -21.00 -11.87
CA ASP A 127 30.95 -20.66 -11.27
C ASP A 127 30.78 -21.31 -9.90
N ILE A 128 31.28 -22.54 -9.73
CA ILE A 128 31.27 -23.25 -8.44
C ILE A 128 32.18 -22.53 -7.45
N ARG A 129 33.42 -22.21 -7.84
CA ARG A 129 34.38 -21.50 -6.97
C ARG A 129 33.83 -20.15 -6.51
N ARG A 130 33.32 -19.34 -7.44
CA ARG A 130 32.70 -18.04 -7.17
C ARG A 130 31.50 -18.15 -6.22
N ARG A 131 30.72 -19.22 -6.29
CA ARG A 131 29.61 -19.47 -5.34
C ARG A 131 30.09 -19.83 -3.94
N LYS A 132 31.18 -20.58 -3.81
CA LYS A 132 31.78 -20.95 -2.51
C LYS A 132 32.42 -19.75 -1.82
N GLU A 133 33.09 -18.90 -2.59
CA GLU A 133 33.80 -17.73 -2.07
C GLU A 133 32.84 -16.59 -1.65
N GLY A 134 31.58 -16.65 -2.08
CA GLY A 134 30.60 -15.59 -1.85
C GLY A 134 30.98 -14.28 -2.57
N PRO A 135 30.17 -13.21 -2.46
CA PRO A 135 30.57 -11.91 -2.98
C PRO A 135 31.77 -11.39 -2.19
N THR A 136 32.95 -11.35 -2.81
CA THR A 136 34.10 -10.64 -2.28
C THR A 136 33.75 -9.15 -2.14
N ALA A 137 34.04 -8.58 -0.96
CA ALA A 137 33.68 -7.20 -0.60
C ALA A 137 34.22 -6.12 -1.57
N THR A 138 35.17 -6.48 -2.43
CA THR A 138 35.79 -5.60 -3.43
C THR A 138 34.97 -5.39 -4.70
N ASN A 139 33.95 -6.22 -4.99
CA ASN A 139 33.11 -6.05 -6.18
C ASN A 139 31.82 -5.24 -5.96
N ARG A 140 31.58 -4.72 -4.75
CA ARG A 140 30.42 -3.85 -4.45
C ARG A 140 30.53 -2.46 -5.12
N ARG A 141 31.69 -2.09 -5.66
CA ARG A 141 31.95 -0.78 -6.29
C ARG A 141 31.90 -0.76 -7.82
N ARG A 142 31.68 -1.88 -8.50
CA ARG A 142 31.36 -1.90 -9.93
C ARG A 142 30.00 -2.54 -10.12
N GLY A 143 28.96 -1.75 -9.81
CA GLY A 143 27.62 -1.99 -10.33
C GLY A 143 27.69 -1.95 -11.84
N ARG A 144 27.94 -3.10 -12.48
CA ARG A 144 27.56 -3.32 -13.86
C ARG A 144 26.07 -3.61 -13.79
N THR A 145 25.28 -2.56 -13.94
CA THR A 145 23.85 -2.67 -14.23
C THR A 145 23.70 -3.60 -15.42
N TYR A 146 23.12 -4.77 -15.20
CA TYR A 146 22.49 -5.50 -16.29
C TYR A 146 21.24 -4.69 -16.63
N GLU A 147 21.37 -3.86 -17.65
CA GLU A 147 20.27 -3.13 -18.27
C GLU A 147 19.34 -4.17 -18.89
N TYR A 148 18.24 -4.46 -18.18
CA TYR A 148 17.10 -5.13 -18.80
C TYR A 148 16.46 -4.09 -19.73
N PRO A 149 16.24 -4.40 -21.03
CA PRO A 149 15.47 -3.51 -21.87
C PRO A 149 14.07 -3.33 -21.28
N GLU A 150 13.71 -2.08 -21.04
CA GLU A 150 12.42 -1.69 -20.48
C GLU A 150 11.28 -2.24 -21.36
N PRO A 151 10.27 -2.93 -20.79
CA PRO A 151 9.04 -3.18 -21.52
C PRO A 151 8.32 -1.85 -21.78
N PRO A 152 7.73 -1.65 -22.97
CA PRO A 152 7.09 -0.39 -23.32
C PRO A 152 5.95 -0.06 -22.35
N ALA A 153 5.97 1.19 -21.90
CA ALA A 153 5.01 1.76 -20.96
C ALA A 153 3.57 1.59 -21.48
N LEU A 154 2.74 0.95 -20.66
CA LEU A 154 1.29 1.09 -20.77
C LEU A 154 0.80 2.01 -19.67
N SER A 155 0.09 3.02 -20.16
CA SER A 155 -0.53 4.16 -19.53
C SER A 155 -1.41 3.85 -18.31
N ASN A 156 -1.30 4.74 -17.32
CA ASN A 156 -2.34 5.30 -16.47
C ASN A 156 -3.55 4.41 -16.12
N VAL A 157 -3.62 3.95 -14.87
CA VAL A 157 -4.88 4.00 -14.12
C VAL A 157 -4.60 4.47 -12.70
N ASP A 158 -5.36 5.50 -12.34
CA ASP A 158 -5.41 6.21 -11.08
C ASP A 158 -5.72 5.34 -9.86
N THR A 159 -5.09 5.77 -8.76
CA THR A 159 -5.54 5.90 -7.35
C THR A 159 -6.91 5.27 -6.99
N SER A 160 -7.11 4.60 -5.85
CA SER A 160 -7.03 5.12 -4.46
C SER A 160 -7.72 4.10 -3.51
N PRO A 161 -8.00 4.35 -2.20
CA PRO A 161 -7.26 3.73 -1.10
C PRO A 161 -8.16 3.06 -0.02
N TYR A 162 -7.62 2.13 0.78
CA TYR A 162 -8.15 1.84 2.14
C TYR A 162 -7.09 1.04 2.93
N SER A 163 -6.52 1.59 4.01
CA SER A 163 -6.87 1.34 5.43
C SER A 163 -6.82 -0.17 5.76
N SER A 164 -6.10 -0.71 6.74
CA SER A 164 -5.71 -0.23 8.07
C SER A 164 -4.82 -1.33 8.74
N PRO A 165 -4.33 -1.14 9.99
CA PRO A 165 -3.08 -1.71 10.50
C PRO A 165 -3.27 -2.83 11.52
N HIS A 166 -2.31 -3.76 11.70
CA HIS A 166 -2.17 -4.55 12.94
C HIS A 166 -0.73 -5.06 13.21
N THR A 167 -0.03 -4.35 14.08
CA THR A 167 0.48 -4.75 15.43
C THR A 167 1.18 -6.12 15.66
N LEU A 168 2.50 -6.04 15.94
CA LEU A 168 3.35 -6.74 16.96
C LEU A 168 3.61 -8.28 16.85
N PRO A 169 4.63 -8.87 17.55
CA PRO A 169 5.47 -8.34 18.65
C PRO A 169 7.00 -8.60 18.60
N HIS A 170 7.70 -7.80 19.42
CA HIS A 170 8.92 -8.06 20.21
C HIS A 170 9.89 -9.19 19.79
N PHE A 171 11.17 -8.85 19.60
CA PHE A 171 12.25 -9.61 20.22
C PHE A 171 13.53 -8.78 20.49
N VAL A 172 13.80 -8.69 21.79
CA VAL A 172 15.05 -8.55 22.55
C VAL A 172 16.39 -8.48 21.79
N GLY A 173 17.04 -7.32 21.90
CA GLY A 173 18.36 -7.16 22.52
C GLY A 173 19.59 -7.89 21.95
N ARG A 174 20.52 -7.12 21.38
CA ARG A 174 21.95 -7.21 21.78
C ARG A 174 22.70 -5.92 21.44
N ARG A 175 23.30 -5.30 22.46
CA ARG A 175 24.34 -4.28 22.31
C ARG A 175 25.65 -5.00 22.05
N ASP A 176 26.32 -4.69 20.95
CA ASP A 176 27.77 -4.86 20.82
C ASP A 176 28.38 -3.57 20.28
N LYS A 177 29.44 -3.14 20.95
CA LYS A 177 30.13 -1.85 20.79
C LYS A 177 31.35 -2.01 19.86
N LYS A 178 31.73 -0.85 19.27
CA LYS A 178 33.03 -0.48 18.66
C LYS A 178 33.14 -0.82 17.15
N ALA A 179 33.73 0.00 16.28
CA ALA A 179 34.62 1.17 16.41
C ALA A 179 34.47 2.10 15.17
N PRO A 180 35.09 3.30 15.16
CA PRO A 180 34.72 4.42 14.29
C PRO A 180 35.31 4.30 12.88
N THR A 181 34.55 4.71 11.86
CA THR A 181 35.09 4.95 10.52
C THR A 181 34.41 6.18 9.88
N PHE A 182 35.27 7.09 9.41
CA PHE A 182 34.95 8.43 8.91
C PHE A 182 34.03 8.42 7.67
N PRO A 183 33.04 9.34 7.57
CA PRO A 183 32.18 9.42 6.39
C PRO A 183 32.88 10.16 5.24
N ASN A 184 32.77 9.57 4.05
CA ASN A 184 33.16 10.19 2.78
C ASN A 184 32.14 11.28 2.39
N VAL A 185 32.66 12.48 2.15
CA VAL A 185 31.96 13.68 1.69
C VAL A 185 31.56 13.58 0.20
N SER A 186 30.41 12.96 -0.09
CA SER A 186 29.65 13.28 -1.33
C SER A 186 28.19 12.79 -1.37
N SER A 187 27.69 12.07 -0.36
CA SER A 187 26.25 11.76 -0.19
C SER A 187 25.56 12.62 0.89
N LEU A 188 26.11 13.80 1.15
CA LEU A 188 25.56 14.78 2.09
C LEU A 188 24.75 15.89 1.40
N VAL A 189 24.50 15.85 0.09
CA VAL A 189 23.81 16.97 -0.60
C VAL A 189 22.32 16.68 -0.81
N SER A 190 21.90 15.48 -1.21
CA SER A 190 20.46 15.18 -1.44
C SER A 190 19.67 14.81 -0.19
N VAL A 191 20.26 14.10 0.78
CA VAL A 191 19.60 13.83 2.07
C VAL A 191 19.55 15.10 2.92
N PHE A 192 20.60 15.93 2.86
CA PHE A 192 20.56 17.24 3.52
C PHE A 192 19.60 18.17 2.81
N GLY A 193 19.48 18.15 1.48
CA GLY A 193 18.52 18.99 0.76
C GLY A 193 17.06 18.71 1.12
N ALA A 194 16.64 17.43 1.19
CA ALA A 194 15.29 17.07 1.62
C ALA A 194 15.07 17.36 3.11
N CYS A 195 16.06 17.12 3.97
CA CYS A 195 16.02 17.52 5.37
C CYS A 195 16.00 19.05 5.53
N LEU A 196 16.69 19.82 4.69
CA LEU A 196 16.70 21.29 4.72
C LEU A 196 15.35 21.84 4.30
N VAL A 197 14.73 21.30 3.25
CA VAL A 197 13.38 21.70 2.83
C VAL A 197 12.35 21.33 3.89
N GLY A 198 12.45 20.13 4.49
CA GLY A 198 11.59 19.74 5.62
C GLY A 198 11.80 20.61 6.86
N LEU A 199 13.04 20.96 7.20
CA LEU A 199 13.37 21.84 8.32
C LEU A 199 12.94 23.28 8.05
N VAL A 200 13.10 23.78 6.82
CA VAL A 200 12.58 25.09 6.40
C VAL A 200 11.06 25.09 6.43
N PHE A 201 10.39 24.02 6.00
CA PHE A 201 8.94 23.91 6.07
C PHE A 201 8.44 23.83 7.51
N CYS A 202 9.08 23.05 8.38
CA CYS A 202 8.78 23.00 9.82
C CYS A 202 9.08 24.33 10.53
N TRP A 203 10.15 25.04 10.13
CA TRP A 203 10.49 26.37 10.64
C TRP A 203 9.50 27.43 10.16
N LEU A 204 9.06 27.37 8.89
CA LEU A 204 8.00 28.22 8.36
C LEU A 204 6.68 27.93 9.06
N ILE A 205 6.30 26.66 9.25
CA ILE A 205 5.14 26.28 10.06
C ILE A 205 5.28 26.80 11.49
N TRP A 206 6.45 26.67 12.10
CA TRP A 206 6.69 27.19 13.44
C TRP A 206 6.57 28.72 13.48
N LEU A 207 7.04 29.46 12.46
CA LEU A 207 6.82 30.90 12.35
C LEU A 207 5.34 31.26 12.17
N PHE A 208 4.57 30.41 11.47
CA PHE A 208 3.12 30.57 11.32
C PHE A 208 2.36 30.37 12.65
N PHE A 209 2.85 29.50 13.54
CA PHE A 209 2.24 29.21 14.84
C PHE A 209 2.94 29.88 16.04
N ALA A 210 4.09 30.52 15.82
CA ALA A 210 4.80 31.26 16.84
C ALA A 210 3.93 32.43 17.26
N THR A 211 3.60 32.46 18.54
CA THR A 211 2.91 33.57 19.17
C THR A 211 3.90 34.36 20.00
N TYR A 212 3.68 35.67 20.10
CA TYR A 212 4.46 36.54 20.95
C TYR A 212 3.52 37.40 21.79
N GLU A 213 4.00 37.84 22.95
CA GLU A 213 3.22 38.63 23.90
C GLU A 213 3.67 40.09 23.87
N GLU A 214 2.72 41.02 23.79
CA GLU A 214 2.97 42.46 23.95
C GLU A 214 2.10 43.02 25.09
N PRO A 215 2.61 44.00 25.87
CA PRO A 215 1.81 44.69 26.87
C PRO A 215 0.76 45.58 26.18
N LEU A 216 -0.50 45.41 26.58
CA LEU A 216 -1.63 46.23 26.12
C LEU A 216 -2.35 46.87 27.30
N TYR A 217 -3.07 47.95 27.04
CA TYR A 217 -3.91 48.63 28.02
C TYR A 217 -5.38 48.58 27.59
N VAL A 218 -6.26 48.23 28.51
CA VAL A 218 -7.71 48.25 28.28
C VAL A 218 -8.16 49.71 28.25
N HIS A 219 -8.43 50.25 27.06
CA HIS A 219 -8.80 51.66 26.91
C HIS A 219 -10.28 51.91 27.17
N HIS A 220 -11.15 51.08 26.60
CA HIS A 220 -12.56 51.00 26.98
C HIS A 220 -13.12 49.63 26.63
N LYS A 221 -14.33 49.36 27.12
CA LYS A 221 -15.03 48.10 26.90
C LYS A 221 -16.28 48.41 26.10
N THR A 222 -16.54 47.65 25.05
CA THR A 222 -17.77 47.80 24.25
C THR A 222 -18.63 46.56 24.39
N TRP A 223 -19.94 46.77 24.31
CA TRP A 223 -20.92 45.70 24.31
C TRP A 223 -22.05 46.03 23.33
N GLU A 224 -22.60 44.99 22.74
CA GLU A 224 -23.79 45.03 21.88
C GLU A 224 -24.71 43.88 22.25
N ARG A 225 -25.97 44.18 22.54
CA ARG A 225 -27.01 43.21 22.87
C ARG A 225 -28.21 43.45 21.97
N GLN A 226 -28.70 42.38 21.36
CA GLN A 226 -29.79 42.39 20.40
C GLN A 226 -30.88 41.43 20.85
N ILE A 227 -32.13 41.89 20.81
CA ILE A 227 -33.32 41.04 20.96
C ILE A 227 -34.04 41.06 19.62
N GLU A 228 -34.23 39.87 19.05
CA GLU A 228 -35.12 39.72 17.91
C GLU A 228 -36.56 39.89 18.39
N VAL A 229 -37.34 40.70 17.66
CA VAL A 229 -38.78 40.82 17.86
C VAL A 229 -39.47 40.08 16.75
N GLU A 230 -40.31 39.11 17.13
CA GLU A 230 -41.15 38.38 16.20
C GLU A 230 -42.57 38.93 16.27
N ALA A 231 -43.21 39.09 15.11
CA ALA A 231 -44.61 39.45 15.01
C ALA A 231 -45.43 38.23 14.54
N TYR A 232 -46.60 38.05 15.13
CA TYR A 232 -47.56 37.06 14.68
C TYR A 232 -48.26 37.58 13.43
N ARG A 233 -47.98 36.94 12.29
CA ARG A 233 -48.49 37.34 10.98
C ARG A 233 -48.97 36.13 10.19
N THR A 234 -49.90 36.40 9.27
CA THR A 234 -50.31 35.43 8.28
C THR A 234 -49.21 35.28 7.24
N VAL A 235 -48.73 34.05 7.05
CA VAL A 235 -47.77 33.68 6.00
C VAL A 235 -48.43 32.77 4.99
N HIS A 236 -48.04 32.93 3.73
CA HIS A 236 -48.47 32.06 2.65
C HIS A 236 -47.43 30.97 2.42
N GLU A 237 -47.83 29.71 2.57
CA GLU A 237 -46.97 28.54 2.46
C GLU A 237 -47.60 27.47 1.56
N SER A 238 -46.81 26.47 1.20
CA SER A 238 -47.29 25.38 0.36
C SER A 238 -46.59 24.07 0.71
N ASP A 239 -47.35 23.00 0.85
CA ASP A 239 -46.85 21.67 1.22
C ASP A 239 -47.84 20.57 0.78
N TRP A 240 -47.44 19.31 0.88
CA TRP A 240 -48.29 18.14 0.59
C TRP A 240 -49.37 17.89 1.63
N ASP A 241 -49.19 18.45 2.83
CA ASP A 241 -50.09 18.31 3.96
C ASP A 241 -50.27 19.67 4.64
N VAL A 242 -51.49 19.99 5.07
CA VAL A 242 -51.82 21.30 5.65
C VAL A 242 -51.71 21.20 7.18
N PRO A 243 -50.84 21.99 7.82
CA PRO A 243 -50.71 22.00 9.28
C PRO A 243 -51.97 22.54 9.97
N ALA A 244 -52.14 22.20 11.25
CA ALA A 244 -53.26 22.70 12.06
C ALA A 244 -53.28 24.23 12.09
N GLY A 245 -54.44 24.83 11.83
CA GLY A 245 -54.61 26.28 11.73
C GLY A 245 -54.32 26.87 10.35
N GLY A 246 -53.82 26.07 9.39
CA GLY A 246 -53.67 26.49 8.00
C GLY A 246 -55.02 26.59 7.28
N ARG A 247 -55.19 27.64 6.47
CA ARG A 247 -56.37 27.91 5.64
C ARG A 247 -56.00 27.71 4.17
N VAL A 248 -56.51 26.66 3.55
CA VAL A 248 -56.20 26.34 2.14
C VAL A 248 -56.70 27.46 1.22
N THR A 249 -55.79 28.01 0.43
CA THR A 249 -56.05 29.03 -0.59
C THR A 249 -56.05 28.42 -1.99
N GLY A 250 -55.33 27.31 -2.19
CA GLY A 250 -55.21 26.62 -3.47
C GLY A 250 -54.84 25.16 -3.31
N SER A 251 -55.16 24.35 -4.32
CA SER A 251 -54.66 22.98 -4.40
C SER A 251 -54.41 22.60 -5.85
N SER A 252 -53.34 21.86 -6.10
CA SER A 252 -53.01 21.36 -7.43
C SER A 252 -52.39 19.96 -7.38
N ARG A 253 -52.60 19.18 -8.42
CA ARG A 253 -52.00 17.84 -8.53
C ARG A 253 -50.55 17.98 -9.02
N ARG A 254 -49.58 17.60 -8.18
CA ARG A 254 -48.14 17.69 -8.49
C ARG A 254 -47.47 16.34 -8.30
N ILE A 255 -46.30 16.15 -8.91
CA ILE A 255 -45.49 14.93 -8.74
C ILE A 255 -44.87 14.96 -7.33
N HIS A 256 -45.24 14.00 -6.50
CA HIS A 256 -44.70 13.87 -5.14
C HIS A 256 -43.38 13.12 -5.14
N HIS A 257 -43.31 12.01 -5.87
CA HIS A 257 -42.11 11.18 -5.99
C HIS A 257 -42.22 10.28 -7.22
N TYR A 258 -41.17 9.51 -7.49
CA TYR A 258 -41.14 8.49 -8.54
C TYR A 258 -40.96 7.10 -7.92
N ASN A 259 -41.74 6.13 -8.41
CA ASN A 259 -41.53 4.72 -8.10
C ASN A 259 -40.59 4.11 -9.14
N LYS A 260 -39.55 3.41 -8.68
CA LYS A 260 -38.69 2.62 -9.57
C LYS A 260 -39.35 1.29 -9.87
N VAL A 261 -39.79 1.11 -11.11
CA VAL A 261 -40.42 -0.12 -11.56
C VAL A 261 -39.49 -0.81 -12.54
N VAL A 262 -39.37 -2.13 -12.43
CA VAL A 262 -38.58 -2.93 -13.37
C VAL A 262 -39.22 -2.83 -14.75
N ASP A 263 -38.47 -2.29 -15.71
CA ASP A 263 -38.85 -2.06 -17.11
C ASP A 263 -38.00 -2.96 -18.03
N GLY A 264 -38.06 -4.26 -17.74
CA GLY A 264 -37.37 -5.30 -18.49
C GLY A 264 -35.89 -5.48 -18.12
N TYR A 265 -35.12 -6.01 -19.07
CA TYR A 265 -33.71 -6.34 -18.91
C TYR A 265 -32.92 -5.79 -20.08
N GLU A 266 -31.73 -5.27 -19.80
CA GLU A 266 -30.76 -4.93 -20.84
C GLU A 266 -29.62 -5.95 -20.87
N THR A 267 -29.27 -6.37 -22.08
CA THR A 267 -28.10 -7.20 -22.32
C THR A 267 -26.87 -6.31 -22.43
N TYR A 268 -25.81 -6.66 -21.71
CA TYR A 268 -24.51 -6.01 -21.83
C TYR A 268 -23.42 -7.07 -21.97
N SER A 269 -22.34 -6.69 -22.67
CA SER A 269 -21.17 -7.55 -22.83
C SER A 269 -20.17 -7.27 -21.73
N GLU A 270 -19.70 -8.33 -21.06
CA GLU A 270 -18.65 -8.27 -20.05
C GLU A 270 -17.48 -9.14 -20.48
N THR A 271 -16.27 -8.62 -20.35
CA THR A 271 -15.06 -9.39 -20.65
C THR A 271 -14.73 -10.32 -19.48
N GLU A 272 -14.89 -11.62 -19.69
CA GLU A 272 -14.59 -12.65 -18.70
C GLU A 272 -13.22 -13.29 -18.98
N ARG A 273 -12.36 -13.36 -17.95
CA ARG A 273 -11.15 -14.19 -17.97
C ARG A 273 -11.50 -15.62 -17.63
N TYR A 274 -11.08 -16.56 -18.47
CA TYR A 274 -11.25 -17.99 -18.22
C TYR A 274 -9.93 -18.73 -18.46
N LYS A 275 -9.76 -19.88 -17.79
CA LYS A 275 -8.62 -20.77 -18.02
C LYS A 275 -8.75 -21.37 -19.43
N SER A 276 -7.91 -20.91 -20.34
CA SER A 276 -7.89 -21.38 -21.74
C SER A 276 -7.03 -22.63 -21.93
N GLY A 277 -6.17 -22.95 -20.98
CA GLY A 277 -5.37 -24.17 -21.02
C GLY A 277 -4.33 -24.24 -19.91
N THR A 278 -3.34 -25.11 -20.13
CA THR A 278 -2.19 -25.27 -19.25
C THR A 278 -0.94 -25.40 -20.13
N GLU A 279 0.11 -24.67 -19.78
CA GLU A 279 1.40 -24.69 -20.48
C GLU A 279 2.45 -25.37 -19.60
N ARG A 280 3.27 -26.22 -20.22
CA ARG A 280 4.43 -26.82 -19.59
C ARG A 280 5.68 -26.02 -19.94
N TYR A 281 6.49 -25.68 -18.95
CA TYR A 281 7.74 -24.94 -19.12
C TYR A 281 8.87 -25.58 -18.30
N LYS A 282 10.13 -25.39 -18.73
CA LYS A 282 11.30 -25.84 -17.95
C LYS A 282 11.42 -24.95 -16.71
N SER A 283 11.24 -25.52 -15.53
CA SER A 283 11.31 -24.79 -14.26
C SER A 283 12.72 -24.80 -13.64
N GLY A 284 13.58 -25.69 -14.10
CA GLY A 284 14.95 -25.79 -13.61
C GLY A 284 15.68 -27.01 -14.13
N THR A 285 16.78 -27.32 -13.47
CA THR A 285 17.63 -28.47 -13.77
C THR A 285 18.00 -29.17 -12.47
N ARG A 286 18.06 -30.50 -12.46
CA ARG A 286 18.51 -31.29 -11.30
C ARG A 286 19.83 -31.98 -11.61
N SER A 287 20.87 -31.77 -10.79
CA SER A 287 22.04 -32.65 -10.77
C SER A 287 21.65 -33.98 -10.13
N LYS A 288 21.98 -35.09 -10.80
CA LYS A 288 21.72 -36.46 -10.31
C LYS A 288 22.84 -37.01 -9.42
N GLY A 289 23.88 -36.22 -9.14
CA GLY A 289 25.00 -36.65 -8.28
C GLY A 289 25.94 -37.68 -8.91
N ASN A 290 25.70 -38.13 -10.13
CA ASN A 290 26.51 -39.10 -10.88
C ASN A 290 27.16 -38.50 -12.14
N GLY A 291 27.19 -37.17 -12.23
CA GLY A 291 27.71 -36.44 -13.38
C GLY A 291 26.68 -36.18 -14.49
N TYR A 292 25.43 -36.61 -14.33
CA TYR A 292 24.32 -36.23 -15.22
C TYR A 292 23.41 -35.17 -14.59
N PHE A 293 22.74 -34.42 -15.47
CA PHE A 293 21.71 -33.44 -15.12
C PHE A 293 20.39 -33.76 -15.84
N GLU A 294 19.27 -33.41 -15.21
CA GLU A 294 17.93 -33.62 -15.77
C GLU A 294 17.15 -32.31 -15.82
N ASP A 295 16.57 -32.00 -16.97
CA ASP A 295 15.66 -30.86 -17.12
C ASP A 295 14.37 -31.13 -16.34
N VAL A 296 14.03 -30.24 -15.40
CA VAL A 296 12.80 -30.31 -14.60
C VAL A 296 11.76 -29.38 -15.18
N TYR A 297 10.54 -29.88 -15.33
CA TYR A 297 9.42 -29.12 -15.91
C TYR A 297 8.30 -28.94 -14.91
N SER A 298 7.65 -27.79 -14.98
CA SER A 298 6.42 -27.47 -14.24
C SER A 298 5.32 -27.07 -15.20
N THR A 299 4.08 -27.04 -14.70
CA THR A 299 2.90 -26.62 -15.45
C THR A 299 2.32 -25.35 -14.85
N ARG A 300 1.91 -24.40 -15.70
CA ARG A 300 1.19 -23.20 -15.29
C ARG A 300 -0.10 -23.06 -16.08
N ASP A 301 -1.12 -22.48 -15.46
CA ASP A 301 -2.39 -22.22 -16.12
C ASP A 301 -2.28 -21.02 -17.06
N VAL A 302 -2.85 -21.17 -18.25
CA VAL A 302 -2.95 -20.13 -19.27
C VAL A 302 -4.38 -19.62 -19.27
N TYR A 303 -4.53 -18.30 -19.30
CA TYR A 303 -5.81 -17.62 -19.29
C TYR A 303 -6.02 -16.85 -20.60
N SER A 304 -7.25 -16.83 -21.06
CA SER A 304 -7.69 -15.98 -22.17
C SER A 304 -8.94 -15.20 -21.76
N THR A 305 -9.32 -14.23 -22.55
CA THR A 305 -10.52 -13.42 -22.36
C THR A 305 -11.55 -13.76 -23.43
N ARG A 306 -12.83 -13.73 -23.06
CA ARG A 306 -13.95 -13.80 -24.00
C ARG A 306 -14.99 -12.76 -23.62
N GLN A 307 -15.75 -12.28 -24.59
CA GLN A 307 -16.94 -11.47 -24.31
C GLN A 307 -18.09 -12.40 -23.93
N VAL A 308 -18.75 -12.12 -22.82
CA VAL A 308 -19.93 -12.85 -22.35
C VAL A 308 -21.08 -11.88 -22.23
N GLU A 309 -22.22 -12.24 -22.83
CA GLU A 309 -23.45 -11.48 -22.68
C GLU A 309 -24.12 -11.80 -21.35
N LYS A 310 -24.42 -10.76 -20.57
CA LYS A 310 -25.17 -10.84 -19.32
C LYS A 310 -26.37 -9.92 -19.38
N LYS A 311 -27.40 -10.23 -18.59
CA LYS A 311 -28.63 -9.42 -18.48
C LYS A 311 -28.71 -8.77 -17.11
N ARG A 312 -28.99 -7.47 -17.07
CA ARG A 312 -29.31 -6.75 -15.83
C ARG A 312 -30.67 -6.08 -15.93
N GLN A 313 -31.35 -5.91 -14.79
CA GLN A 313 -32.67 -5.26 -14.75
C GLN A 313 -32.53 -3.80 -15.14
N LYS A 314 -33.42 -3.36 -16.03
CA LYS A 314 -33.61 -1.97 -16.39
C LYS A 314 -34.79 -1.42 -15.59
N TYR A 315 -34.72 -0.17 -15.17
CA TYR A 315 -35.77 0.48 -14.38
C TYR A 315 -36.30 1.70 -15.11
N ARG A 316 -37.59 1.98 -14.92
CA ARG A 316 -38.26 3.22 -15.31
C ARG A 316 -38.83 3.90 -14.07
N ASP A 317 -38.75 5.22 -14.05
CA ASP A 317 -39.32 6.06 -13.00
C ASP A 317 -40.78 6.39 -13.35
N ASP A 318 -41.73 5.84 -12.59
CA ASP A 318 -43.16 6.10 -12.75
C ASP A 318 -43.59 7.21 -11.78
N PRO A 319 -44.09 8.38 -12.26
CA PRO A 319 -44.44 9.51 -11.40
C PRO A 319 -45.67 9.20 -10.55
N VAL A 320 -45.55 9.42 -9.24
CA VAL A 320 -46.65 9.35 -8.29
C VAL A 320 -47.12 10.76 -7.97
N TYR A 321 -48.35 11.05 -8.36
CA TYR A 321 -48.97 12.34 -8.12
C TYR A 321 -49.73 12.36 -6.81
N ARG A 322 -49.59 13.46 -6.06
CA ARG A 322 -50.38 13.77 -4.86
C ARG A 322 -50.94 15.19 -4.97
N THR A 323 -51.94 15.51 -4.17
CA THR A 323 -52.42 16.88 -4.03
C THR A 323 -51.39 17.67 -3.23
N HIS A 324 -50.96 18.79 -3.79
CA HIS A 324 -50.13 19.80 -3.13
C HIS A 324 -51.01 21.00 -2.78
N TYR A 325 -50.93 21.46 -1.55
CA TYR A 325 -51.75 22.55 -1.04
C TYR A 325 -50.94 23.85 -0.98
N GLU A 326 -51.62 24.95 -1.24
CA GLU A 326 -51.18 26.31 -0.95
C GLU A 326 -52.14 26.84 0.12
N TYR A 327 -51.61 27.42 1.19
CA TYR A 327 -52.40 27.80 2.36
C TYR A 327 -51.81 29.00 3.08
N ASP A 328 -52.69 29.75 3.75
CA ASP A 328 -52.32 30.82 4.67
C ASP A 328 -52.32 30.29 6.11
N ILE A 329 -51.25 30.53 6.87
CA ILE A 329 -51.14 30.12 8.27
C ILE A 329 -50.55 31.24 9.12
N GLU A 330 -51.02 31.36 10.37
CA GLU A 330 -50.43 32.31 11.32
C GLU A 330 -49.13 31.76 11.90
N ARG A 331 -48.02 32.48 11.69
CA ARG A 331 -46.70 32.15 12.27
C ARG A 331 -46.07 33.36 12.94
N TRP A 332 -45.24 33.08 13.93
CA TRP A 332 -44.30 34.07 14.45
C TRP A 332 -43.18 34.22 13.44
N VAL A 333 -43.08 35.41 12.86
CA VAL A 333 -42.05 35.74 11.87
C VAL A 333 -41.21 36.89 12.38
N HIS A 334 -39.95 36.90 11.98
CA HIS A 334 -39.04 38.01 12.23
C HIS A 334 -39.70 39.34 11.82
N ALA A 335 -39.80 40.28 12.75
CA ALA A 335 -40.36 41.60 12.51
C ALA A 335 -39.25 42.66 12.47
N ARG A 336 -38.41 42.71 13.51
CA ARG A 336 -37.27 43.63 13.62
C ARG A 336 -36.26 43.13 14.64
N ASP A 337 -35.09 43.75 14.60
CA ASP A 337 -34.05 43.61 15.62
C ASP A 337 -33.95 44.88 16.45
N GLU A 338 -33.95 44.71 17.76
CA GLU A 338 -33.81 45.80 18.72
C GLU A 338 -32.45 45.69 19.37
N VAL A 339 -31.65 46.76 19.27
CA VAL A 339 -30.22 46.72 19.60
C VAL A 339 -29.89 47.79 20.63
N ALA A 340 -29.21 47.38 21.70
CA ALA A 340 -28.56 48.27 22.64
C ALA A 340 -27.04 48.14 22.51
N ARG A 341 -26.33 49.26 22.52
CA ARG A 341 -24.86 49.32 22.50
C ARG A 341 -24.36 50.26 23.60
N GLY A 342 -23.18 49.99 24.12
CA GLY A 342 -22.53 50.86 25.11
C GLY A 342 -21.01 50.72 25.08
N VAL A 343 -20.35 51.77 25.59
CA VAL A 343 -18.88 51.85 25.79
C VAL A 343 -18.55 51.82 27.30
N ASP A 344 -19.55 51.52 28.12
CA ASP A 344 -19.46 51.43 29.58
C ASP A 344 -19.34 49.95 30.02
N ALA A 345 -19.03 49.77 31.31
CA ALA A 345 -18.98 48.44 31.94
C ALA A 345 -20.35 47.94 32.41
N GLN A 346 -21.47 48.45 31.87
CA GLN A 346 -22.83 48.13 32.31
C GLN A 346 -23.71 47.62 31.15
N PRO A 347 -23.51 46.37 30.68
CA PRO A 347 -24.31 45.80 29.62
C PRO A 347 -25.79 45.75 29.99
N ARG A 348 -26.64 46.35 29.14
CA ARG A 348 -28.10 46.32 29.29
C ARG A 348 -28.76 45.74 28.06
N TRP A 349 -29.88 45.06 28.27
CA TRP A 349 -30.73 44.63 27.17
C TRP A 349 -31.58 45.81 26.67
N PRO A 350 -31.86 45.94 25.37
CA PRO A 350 -32.85 46.89 24.89
C PRO A 350 -34.22 46.53 25.46
N GLU A 351 -35.03 47.56 25.76
CA GLU A 351 -36.41 47.42 26.24
C GLU A 351 -37.37 47.91 25.15
N PRO A 352 -37.62 47.10 24.11
CA PRO A 352 -38.49 47.53 23.03
C PRO A 352 -39.94 47.63 23.49
N VAL A 353 -40.63 48.65 22.97
CA VAL A 353 -42.08 48.76 23.13
C VAL A 353 -42.72 47.70 22.24
N MET A 354 -43.48 46.79 22.86
CA MET A 354 -44.06 45.62 22.18
C MET A 354 -45.51 45.91 21.78
N GLU A 355 -45.86 45.56 20.54
CA GLU A 355 -47.26 45.51 20.13
C GLU A 355 -47.96 44.24 20.63
N LYS A 356 -49.29 44.21 20.60
CA LYS A 356 -50.10 43.08 21.12
C LYS A 356 -49.81 41.75 20.42
N ASN A 357 -49.45 41.79 19.14
CA ASN A 357 -49.11 40.63 18.32
C ASN A 357 -47.61 40.40 18.19
N GLU A 358 -46.80 40.95 19.10
CA GLU A 358 -45.35 40.79 19.10
C GLU A 358 -44.88 39.98 20.31
N ARG A 359 -43.74 39.31 20.15
CA ARG A 359 -43.04 38.62 21.23
C ARG A 359 -41.53 38.76 21.09
N HIS A 360 -40.82 38.55 22.19
CA HIS A 360 -39.38 38.38 22.15
C HIS A 360 -39.04 37.06 21.47
N GLY A 361 -38.25 37.15 20.41
CA GLY A 361 -37.56 36.04 19.77
C GLY A 361 -36.18 35.80 20.42
N PRO A 362 -35.27 35.16 19.67
CA PRO A 362 -33.91 34.88 20.11
C PRO A 362 -33.12 36.14 20.52
N ARG A 363 -32.19 35.96 21.46
CA ARG A 363 -31.26 37.01 21.90
C ARG A 363 -29.86 36.76 21.38
N LYS A 364 -29.15 37.84 21.05
CA LYS A 364 -27.74 37.81 20.64
C LYS A 364 -26.96 38.83 21.47
N GLU A 365 -25.71 38.51 21.78
CA GLU A 365 -24.82 39.38 22.54
C GLU A 365 -23.38 39.28 22.03
N GLY A 366 -22.70 40.41 22.03
CA GLY A 366 -21.30 40.56 21.66
C GLY A 366 -20.61 41.50 22.65
N TYR A 367 -19.39 41.15 23.04
CA TYR A 367 -18.56 41.95 23.94
C TYR A 367 -17.17 42.06 23.37
N SER A 368 -16.60 43.25 23.49
CA SER A 368 -15.28 43.56 22.96
C SER A 368 -14.47 44.39 23.96
N LEU A 369 -13.18 44.10 24.03
CA LEU A 369 -12.20 44.96 24.70
C LEU A 369 -11.52 45.80 23.64
N ILE A 370 -11.50 47.11 23.82
CA ILE A 370 -10.75 48.02 22.95
C ILE A 370 -9.42 48.32 23.65
N LEU A 371 -8.35 47.83 23.02
CA LEU A 371 -7.00 47.79 23.59
C LEU A 371 -6.09 48.78 22.86
N LEU A 372 -5.19 49.41 23.61
CA LEU A 372 -4.14 50.28 23.08
C LEU A 372 -2.77 49.72 23.41
N ARG A 373 -1.82 49.95 22.51
CA ARG A 373 -0.39 49.75 22.78
C ARG A 373 0.16 50.95 23.54
N GLU A 374 1.34 50.78 24.14
CA GLU A 374 2.01 51.84 24.89
C GLU A 374 2.43 53.04 24.02
N ASP A 375 2.65 52.82 22.72
CA ASP A 375 3.06 53.85 21.77
C ASP A 375 1.82 54.53 21.14
N PRO A 376 1.56 55.83 21.40
CA PRO A 376 0.28 56.50 21.08
C PRO A 376 0.02 56.73 19.58
N LYS A 377 0.92 56.32 18.68
CA LYS A 377 0.75 56.43 17.22
C LYS A 377 0.07 55.21 16.57
N GLU A 378 -0.15 54.13 17.33
CA GLU A 378 -0.72 52.89 16.81
C GLU A 378 -2.25 52.83 16.90
N LYS A 379 -2.85 52.00 16.01
CA LYS A 379 -4.30 51.81 15.94
C LYS A 379 -4.81 50.99 17.14
N SER A 380 -6.03 51.26 17.60
CA SER A 380 -6.68 50.43 18.61
C SER A 380 -6.97 49.02 18.10
N LEU A 381 -6.85 48.04 18.99
CA LEU A 381 -7.14 46.63 18.73
C LEU A 381 -8.49 46.26 19.35
N ASP A 382 -9.32 45.55 18.61
CA ASP A 382 -10.60 45.01 19.09
C ASP A 382 -10.45 43.53 19.40
N PHE A 383 -10.76 43.14 20.65
CA PHE A 383 -10.78 41.76 21.08
C PHE A 383 -12.18 41.32 21.50
N ALA A 384 -12.84 40.58 20.62
CA ALA A 384 -14.15 39.99 20.87
C ALA A 384 -14.08 38.81 21.85
N CYS A 385 -14.92 38.81 22.88
CA CYS A 385 -14.98 37.75 23.88
C CYS A 385 -16.40 37.57 24.45
N LYS A 386 -16.58 36.58 25.34
CA LYS A 386 -17.85 36.33 26.05
C LYS A 386 -17.92 37.16 27.34
N GLU A 387 -19.13 37.46 27.79
CA GLU A 387 -19.39 38.30 28.98
C GLU A 387 -18.55 37.90 30.21
N PRO A 388 -18.42 36.60 30.59
CA PRO A 388 -17.63 36.24 31.77
C PRO A 388 -16.17 36.66 31.64
N ARG A 389 -15.57 36.48 30.45
CA ARG A 389 -14.18 36.88 30.18
C ARG A 389 -14.05 38.40 30.11
N TRP A 390 -15.00 39.06 29.47
CA TRP A 390 -15.06 40.52 29.38
C TRP A 390 -15.12 41.18 30.76
N ASN A 391 -15.86 40.59 31.71
CA ASN A 391 -15.98 41.08 33.09
C ASN A 391 -14.71 40.93 33.94
N LEU A 392 -13.73 40.12 33.51
CA LEU A 392 -12.46 39.98 34.23
C LEU A 392 -11.56 41.21 34.12
N PHE A 393 -11.76 42.04 33.09
CA PHE A 393 -10.91 43.18 32.78
C PHE A 393 -11.52 44.51 33.21
N GLU A 394 -10.70 45.39 33.78
CA GLU A 394 -11.06 46.76 34.16
C GLU A 394 -10.49 47.79 33.17
N VAL A 395 -11.18 48.92 33.01
CA VAL A 395 -10.67 50.01 32.16
C VAL A 395 -9.43 50.62 32.80
N GLY A 396 -8.36 50.80 32.01
CA GLY A 396 -7.04 51.22 32.44
C GLY A 396 -6.13 50.07 32.88
N GLU A 397 -6.64 48.83 32.97
CA GLU A 397 -5.83 47.68 33.35
C GLU A 397 -4.79 47.35 32.28
N ARG A 398 -3.56 47.05 32.73
CA ARG A 398 -2.51 46.50 31.86
C ARG A 398 -2.69 44.99 31.71
N CYS A 399 -2.66 44.50 30.49
CA CYS A 399 -2.84 43.09 30.13
C CYS A 399 -1.78 42.63 29.12
N ARG A 400 -1.71 41.32 28.87
CA ARG A 400 -0.83 40.71 27.86
C ARG A 400 -1.65 40.33 26.64
N GLY A 401 -1.41 41.00 25.52
CA GLY A 401 -1.95 40.61 24.22
C GLY A 401 -1.09 39.54 23.58
N ILE A 402 -1.70 38.45 23.13
CA ILE A 402 -1.05 37.37 22.40
C ILE A 402 -1.29 37.59 20.92
N PHE A 403 -0.20 37.70 20.15
CA PHE A 403 -0.25 37.94 18.71
C PHE A 403 0.29 36.73 17.96
N ASN A 404 -0.26 36.45 16.79
CA ASN A 404 0.34 35.48 15.87
C ASN A 404 1.52 36.08 15.09
N GLY A 405 2.26 35.27 14.34
CA GLY A 405 3.39 35.72 13.51
C GLY A 405 3.05 36.77 12.43
N TYR A 406 1.78 37.08 12.21
CA TYR A 406 1.30 38.14 11.30
C TYR A 406 0.92 39.44 12.02
N GLY A 407 1.08 39.50 13.35
CA GLY A 407 0.74 40.67 14.17
C GLY A 407 -0.76 40.84 14.40
N SER A 408 -1.58 39.82 14.19
CA SER A 408 -2.99 39.83 14.56
C SER A 408 -3.15 39.37 16.01
N LEU A 409 -3.94 40.11 16.79
CA LEU A 409 -4.29 39.76 18.17
C LEU A 409 -5.15 38.48 18.18
N THR A 410 -4.70 37.44 18.87
CA THR A 410 -5.39 36.15 18.98
C THR A 410 -5.98 35.89 20.35
N ASP A 411 -5.36 36.40 21.42
CA ASP A 411 -5.87 36.28 22.79
C ASP A 411 -5.39 37.43 23.69
N VAL A 412 -6.04 37.60 24.85
CA VAL A 412 -5.68 38.62 25.86
C VAL A 412 -5.74 38.00 27.25
N LYS A 413 -4.64 38.06 28.00
CA LYS A 413 -4.54 37.52 29.37
C LYS A 413 -4.33 38.63 30.39
N ARG A 414 -4.88 38.45 31.60
CA ARG A 414 -4.54 39.33 32.73
C ARG A 414 -3.11 39.07 33.19
N LEU A 415 -2.47 40.08 33.80
CA LEU A 415 -1.10 39.94 34.30
C LEU A 415 -0.96 38.90 35.42
N ASN A 416 -2.04 38.67 36.19
CA ASN A 416 -2.09 37.78 37.35
C ASN A 416 -2.64 36.38 37.04
N GLU A 417 -2.94 36.07 35.78
CA GLU A 417 -3.32 34.73 35.31
C GLU A 417 -2.03 34.04 34.83
N GLU A 418 -1.63 32.93 35.47
CA GLU A 418 -0.54 32.06 34.99
C GLU A 418 -0.99 31.22 33.79
#